data_AF-A0A9W8J5S6-F1
#
_entry.id   AF-A0A9W8J5S6-F1
#
_cell.length_a   1.000
_cell.length_b   1.000
_cell.length_c   1.000
_cell.angle_alpha   90.00
_cell.angle_beta   90.00
_cell.angle_gamma   90.00
#
_symmetry.space_group_name_H-M   'P 1'
#
loop_
_entity.id
_entity.type
_entity.pdbx_description
1 polymer ?
#
loop_
_entity_poly.entity_id
_entity_poly.type
_entity_poly.pdbx_seq_one_letter_code
_entity_poly.pdbx_strand_id
1 'polypeptide(L)'
;MQAKVPGHQLDYYVCAITQAITQSQVKPRKRVSKWNVYLSSETRRLNEEREPGSAPIKTSNVSKELGVKWKAMSKEEQDMLTADVVATHEDAREEKETGQHNTQLTAFHDARAVVGHIQREVHTIFHMVLPSLTEHNP
;
A
#
# COMPACT_ATOMS: atom_id res chain seq x y z
N MET A 1 11.58 -24.45 15.06
CA MET A 1 11.03 -23.54 14.03
C MET A 1 12.09 -22.96 13.09
N GLN A 2 13.28 -22.56 13.57
CA GLN A 2 14.39 -22.08 12.72
C GLN A 2 14.82 -23.02 11.58
N ALA A 3 14.69 -24.34 11.76
CA ALA A 3 15.04 -25.32 10.73
C ALA A 3 14.13 -25.30 9.48
N LYS A 4 12.93 -24.71 9.55
CA LYS A 4 11.98 -24.65 8.41
C LYS A 4 12.05 -23.34 7.61
N VAL A 5 12.71 -22.29 8.13
CA VAL A 5 12.84 -20.99 7.46
C VAL A 5 14.21 -20.38 7.82
N PRO A 6 15.28 -20.66 7.06
CA PRO A 6 16.61 -20.15 7.39
C PRO A 6 16.69 -18.63 7.17
N GLY A 7 17.26 -17.90 8.14
CA GLY A 7 17.60 -16.48 8.01
C GLY A 7 16.73 -15.48 8.77
N HIS A 8 15.71 -15.93 9.53
CA HIS A 8 14.89 -15.03 10.35
C HIS A 8 15.06 -15.36 11.84
N GLN A 9 15.49 -14.36 12.62
CA GLN A 9 15.61 -14.45 14.08
C GLN A 9 14.23 -14.35 14.75
N LEU A 10 14.11 -14.80 15.99
CA LEU A 10 12.86 -14.73 16.77
C LEU A 10 12.25 -13.33 16.74
N ASP A 11 13.09 -12.30 16.89
CA ASP A 11 12.70 -10.89 16.85
C ASP A 11 11.98 -10.49 15.55
N TYR A 12 12.34 -11.09 14.41
CA TYR A 12 11.66 -10.84 13.14
C TYR A 12 10.19 -11.26 13.21
N TYR A 13 9.93 -12.46 13.72
CA TYR A 13 8.57 -12.97 13.86
C TYR A 13 7.78 -12.19 14.89
N VAL A 14 8.41 -11.82 16.02
CA VAL A 14 7.77 -10.97 17.03
C VAL A 14 7.38 -9.63 16.41
N CYS A 15 8.28 -8.93 15.71
CA CYS A 15 7.96 -7.67 15.06
C CYS A 15 6.90 -7.81 13.95
N ALA A 16 6.95 -8.89 13.17
CA ALA A 16 5.98 -9.16 12.12
C ALA A 16 4.57 -9.44 12.68
N ILE A 17 4.49 -10.21 13.78
CA ILE A 17 3.22 -10.55 14.45
C ILE A 17 2.65 -9.33 15.17
N THR A 18 3.48 -8.56 15.87
CA THR A 18 3.03 -7.37 16.60
C THR A 18 2.86 -6.15 15.69
N GLN A 19 3.20 -6.27 14.40
CA GLN A 19 3.28 -5.15 13.46
C GLN A 19 4.15 -4.01 13.98
N ALA A 20 5.12 -4.31 14.85
CA ALA A 20 6.04 -3.32 15.38
C ALA A 20 6.87 -2.77 14.22
N ILE A 21 6.72 -1.47 13.96
CA ILE A 21 7.48 -0.75 12.94
C ILE A 21 8.96 -0.92 13.29
N THR A 22 9.69 -1.68 12.49
CA THR A 22 11.14 -1.79 12.65
C THR A 22 11.79 -0.55 12.03
N GLN A 23 12.91 -0.09 12.58
CA GLN A 23 13.62 1.11 12.07
C GLN A 23 14.00 0.97 10.58
N SER A 24 14.18 -0.25 10.08
CA SER A 24 14.43 -0.54 8.67
C SER A 24 13.22 -0.32 7.75
N GLN A 25 12.00 -0.26 8.30
CA GLN A 25 10.77 0.10 7.61
C GLN A 25 10.54 1.62 7.55
N VAL A 26 11.22 2.39 8.42
CA VAL A 26 11.17 3.86 8.41
C VAL A 26 12.18 4.38 7.40
N LYS A 27 11.84 4.28 6.11
CA LYS A 27 12.65 4.91 5.05
C LYS A 27 12.37 6.41 5.03
N PRO A 28 13.40 7.27 4.92
CA PRO A 28 13.18 8.70 4.74
C PRO A 28 12.35 8.94 3.48
N ARG A 29 11.32 9.79 3.58
CA ARG A 29 10.44 10.09 2.45
C ARG A 29 11.26 10.72 1.33
N LYS A 30 11.13 10.16 0.13
CA LYS A 30 11.73 10.75 -1.08
C LYS A 30 10.87 11.94 -1.52
N ARG A 31 11.53 13.06 -1.85
CA ARG A 31 10.90 14.22 -2.48
C ARG A 31 10.15 13.81 -3.74
N VAL A 32 9.07 14.53 -4.06
CA VAL A 32 8.32 14.31 -5.30
C VAL A 32 9.27 14.53 -6.49
N SER A 33 9.29 13.60 -7.44
CA SER A 33 10.12 13.72 -8.63
C SER A 33 9.44 14.64 -9.64
N LYS A 34 10.08 15.78 -9.97
CA LYS A 34 9.61 16.75 -10.97
C LYS A 34 9.33 16.09 -12.33
N TRP A 35 10.23 15.19 -12.75
CA TRP A 35 10.03 14.41 -13.97
C TRP A 35 8.76 13.55 -13.93
N ASN A 36 8.49 12.86 -12.82
CA ASN A 36 7.28 12.04 -12.72
C ASN A 36 6.00 12.90 -12.73
N VAL A 37 6.07 14.08 -12.12
CA VAL A 37 4.98 15.07 -12.13
C VAL A 37 4.71 15.57 -13.54
N TYR A 38 5.75 15.98 -14.27
CA TYR A 38 5.65 16.38 -15.66
C TYR A 38 5.12 15.25 -16.56
N LEU A 39 5.65 14.04 -16.42
CA LEU A 39 5.22 12.90 -17.20
C LEU A 39 3.74 12.56 -16.96
N SER A 40 3.29 12.62 -15.71
CA SER A 40 1.89 12.36 -15.35
C SER A 40 0.94 13.43 -15.90
N SER A 41 1.26 14.70 -15.69
CA SER A 41 0.45 15.84 -16.15
C SER A 41 0.33 15.87 -17.68
N GLU A 42 1.44 15.66 -18.38
CA GLU A 42 1.44 15.68 -19.85
C GLU A 42 0.77 14.44 -20.45
N THR A 43 0.94 13.26 -19.84
CA THR A 43 0.18 12.05 -20.25
C THR A 43 -1.32 12.24 -20.03
N ARG A 44 -1.71 12.94 -18.96
CA ARG A 44 -3.11 13.28 -18.71
C ARG A 44 -3.64 14.24 -19.77
N ARG A 45 -2.90 15.31 -20.10
CA ARG A 45 -3.26 16.25 -21.17
C ARG A 45 -3.49 15.55 -22.51
N LEU A 46 -2.57 14.67 -22.91
CA LEU A 46 -2.70 13.88 -24.13
C LEU A 46 -3.91 12.92 -24.10
N ASN A 47 -4.28 12.41 -22.92
CA ASN A 47 -5.46 11.59 -22.76
C ASN A 47 -6.77 12.37 -22.76
N GLU A 48 -6.75 13.65 -22.39
CA GLU A 48 -7.91 14.56 -22.46
C GLU A 48 -8.16 15.04 -23.89
N GLU A 49 -7.08 15.25 -24.66
CA GLU A 49 -7.13 15.61 -26.09
C GLU A 49 -7.47 14.43 -27.02
N ARG A 50 -7.54 13.21 -26.48
CA ARG A 50 -7.80 12.01 -27.29
C ARG A 50 -9.25 11.97 -27.78
N GLU A 51 -9.45 11.32 -28.93
CA GLU A 51 -10.80 11.10 -29.45
C GLU A 51 -11.66 10.26 -28.49
N PRO A 52 -12.94 10.61 -28.28
CA PRO A 52 -13.85 9.84 -27.44
C PRO A 52 -13.96 8.39 -27.96
N GLY A 53 -13.64 7.42 -27.11
CA GLY A 53 -13.69 5.98 -27.45
C GLY A 53 -12.36 5.36 -27.86
N SER A 54 -11.31 6.16 -28.05
CA SER A 54 -9.96 5.64 -28.25
C SER A 54 -9.34 5.10 -26.95
N ALA A 55 -8.42 4.14 -27.08
CA ALA A 55 -7.73 3.54 -25.95
C ALA A 55 -6.85 4.58 -25.21
N PRO A 56 -6.79 4.54 -23.87
CA PRO A 56 -5.94 5.45 -23.12
C PRO A 56 -4.46 5.35 -23.51
N ILE A 57 -3.83 6.50 -23.72
CA ILE A 57 -2.41 6.63 -23.96
C ILE A 57 -1.69 6.25 -22.67
N LYS A 58 -0.87 5.20 -22.75
CA LYS A 58 -0.05 4.74 -21.64
C LYS A 58 1.19 5.60 -21.54
N THR A 59 1.59 5.90 -20.30
CA THR A 59 2.80 6.64 -19.96
C THR A 59 4.06 6.03 -20.59
N SER A 60 4.12 4.69 -20.69
CA SER A 60 5.21 3.97 -21.34
C SER A 60 5.43 4.39 -22.80
N ASN A 61 4.35 4.69 -23.52
CA ASN A 61 4.39 4.99 -24.95
C ASN A 61 4.95 6.40 -25.20
N VAL A 62 4.63 7.35 -24.33
CA VAL A 62 5.01 8.77 -24.48
C VAL A 62 6.27 9.16 -23.70
N SER A 63 6.70 8.33 -22.74
CA SER A 63 7.82 8.62 -21.84
C SER A 63 9.12 8.99 -22.55
N LYS A 64 9.43 8.35 -23.69
CA LYS A 64 10.66 8.63 -24.45
C LYS A 64 10.62 10.01 -25.08
N GLU A 65 9.54 10.34 -25.77
CA GLU A 65 9.37 11.62 -26.46
C GLU A 65 9.30 12.78 -25.46
N LEU A 66 8.52 12.61 -24.39
CA LEU A 66 8.43 13.58 -23.31
C LEU A 66 9.76 13.75 -22.58
N GLY A 67 10.57 12.69 -22.49
CA GLY A 67 11.90 12.74 -21.90
C GLY A 67 12.88 13.60 -22.71
N VAL A 68 12.75 13.60 -24.04
CA VAL A 68 13.55 14.51 -24.90
C VAL A 68 13.11 15.95 -24.68
N LYS A 69 11.79 16.22 -24.70
CA LYS A 69 11.24 17.55 -24.44
C LYS A 69 11.67 18.09 -23.08
N TRP A 70 11.58 17.26 -22.04
CA TRP A 70 11.99 17.62 -20.68
C TRP A 70 13.47 17.98 -20.62
N LYS A 71 14.35 17.19 -21.23
CA LYS A 71 15.79 17.49 -21.27
C LYS A 71 16.14 18.76 -22.06
N ALA A 72 15.29 19.14 -23.01
CA ALA A 72 15.47 20.37 -23.79
C ALA A 72 15.02 21.62 -23.04
N MET A 73 14.10 21.49 -22.07
CA MET A 73 13.67 22.60 -21.21
C MET A 73 14.79 23.02 -20.26
N SER A 74 14.88 24.32 -19.99
CA SER A 74 15.73 24.86 -18.93
C SER A 74 15.21 24.43 -17.56
N LYS A 75 16.07 24.52 -16.55
CA LYS A 75 15.71 24.10 -15.18
C LYS A 75 14.64 25.01 -14.59
N GLU A 76 14.67 26.28 -14.95
CA GLU A 76 13.72 27.31 -14.54
C GLU A 76 12.33 27.03 -15.13
N GLU A 77 12.25 26.64 -16.41
CA GLU A 77 11.00 26.23 -17.05
C GLU A 77 10.44 24.94 -16.45
N GLN A 78 11.31 23.95 -16.20
CA GLN A 78 10.92 22.71 -15.52
C GLN A 78 10.33 22.98 -14.13
N ASP A 79 10.94 23.91 -13.40
CA ASP A 79 10.51 24.27 -12.05
C ASP A 79 9.18 25.02 -12.08
N MET A 80 8.99 25.98 -12.98
CA MET A 80 7.71 26.66 -13.18
C MET A 80 6.59 25.68 -13.54
N LEU A 81 6.82 24.76 -14.47
CA LEU A 81 5.79 23.82 -14.93
C LEU A 81 5.40 22.79 -13.87
N THR A 82 6.29 22.51 -12.91
CA THR A 82 6.06 21.46 -11.90
C THR A 82 5.77 22.00 -10.51
N ALA A 83 5.98 23.28 -10.22
CA ALA A 83 5.82 23.87 -8.89
C ALA A 83 4.44 23.61 -8.28
N ASP A 84 3.37 24.01 -8.97
CA ASP A 84 1.99 23.92 -8.45
C ASP A 84 1.56 22.47 -8.22
N VAL A 85 1.94 21.57 -9.12
CA VAL A 85 1.57 20.16 -9.06
C VAL A 85 2.40 19.43 -8.00
N VAL A 86 3.67 19.80 -7.81
CA VAL A 86 4.50 19.31 -6.71
C VAL A 86 3.91 19.72 -5.36
N ALA A 87 3.51 20.99 -5.20
CA ALA A 87 2.88 21.48 -3.98
C ALA A 87 1.60 20.68 -3.67
N THR A 88 0.71 20.53 -4.66
CA THR A 88 -0.51 19.72 -4.51
C THR A 88 -0.22 18.27 -4.10
N HIS A 89 0.84 17.66 -4.64
CA HIS A 89 1.24 16.30 -4.25
C HIS A 89 1.87 16.21 -2.86
N GLU A 90 2.52 17.27 -2.39
CA GLU A 90 3.04 17.37 -1.04
C GLU A 90 1.89 17.56 -0.03
N ASP A 91 0.94 18.45 -0.34
CA ASP A 91 -0.27 18.67 0.46
C ASP A 91 -1.09 17.38 0.60
N ALA A 92 -1.37 16.69 -0.51
CA ALA A 92 -2.10 15.41 -0.49
C ALA A 92 -1.36 14.31 0.31
N ARG A 93 -0.03 14.40 0.43
CA ARG A 93 0.75 13.47 1.26
C ARG A 93 0.65 13.84 2.73
N GLU A 94 0.67 15.12 3.06
CA GLU A 94 0.46 15.62 4.42
C GLU A 94 -0.97 15.33 4.90
N GLU A 95 -1.98 15.50 4.05
CA GLU A 95 -3.36 15.06 4.30
C GLU A 95 -3.47 13.56 4.51
N LYS A 96 -2.69 12.74 3.80
CA LYS A 96 -2.67 11.29 4.02
C LYS A 96 -2.00 10.90 5.34
N GLU A 97 -1.05 11.70 5.81
CA GLU A 97 -0.36 11.49 7.08
C GLU A 97 -1.20 11.93 8.29
N THR A 98 -1.87 13.06 8.16
CA THR A 98 -2.75 13.63 9.19
C THR A 98 -4.17 13.04 9.14
N GLY A 99 -4.58 12.56 7.98
CA GLY A 99 -5.84 11.86 7.77
C GLY A 99 -5.88 10.64 8.68
N GLN A 100 -6.98 10.49 9.42
CA GLN A 100 -7.18 9.41 10.39
C GLN A 100 -6.83 8.06 9.76
N HIS A 101 -5.61 7.60 10.03
CA HIS A 101 -5.22 6.24 9.77
C HIS A 101 -6.13 5.40 10.64
N ASN A 102 -7.10 4.75 9.98
CA ASN A 102 -8.10 3.92 10.64
C ASN A 102 -7.50 2.59 11.13
N THR A 103 -6.22 2.61 11.51
CA THR A 103 -5.44 1.49 12.00
C THR A 103 -6.09 0.87 13.23
N GLN A 104 -6.72 1.69 14.08
CA GLN A 104 -7.49 1.20 15.22
C GLN A 104 -8.74 0.41 14.79
N LEU A 105 -9.50 0.88 13.80
CA LEU A 105 -10.66 0.13 13.30
C LEU A 105 -10.24 -1.12 12.53
N THR A 106 -9.19 -1.05 11.72
CA THR A 106 -8.62 -2.22 11.04
C THR A 106 -8.16 -3.26 12.06
N ALA A 107 -7.41 -2.85 13.09
CA ALA A 107 -6.98 -3.74 14.16
C ALA A 107 -8.17 -4.31 14.96
N PHE A 108 -9.23 -3.53 15.18
CA PHE A 108 -10.46 -4.00 15.79
C PHE A 108 -11.16 -5.06 14.92
N HIS A 109 -11.25 -4.85 13.61
CA HIS A 109 -11.82 -5.82 12.68
C HIS A 109 -11.01 -7.12 12.64
N ASP A 110 -9.68 -7.03 12.61
CA ASP A 110 -8.78 -8.19 12.66
C ASP A 110 -8.96 -8.97 13.97
N ALA A 111 -8.92 -8.28 15.12
CA ALA A 111 -9.14 -8.90 16.43
C ALA A 111 -10.51 -9.59 16.53
N ARG A 112 -11.57 -8.93 16.04
CA ARG A 112 -12.92 -9.49 16.00
C ARG A 112 -12.99 -10.73 15.12
N ALA A 113 -12.34 -10.74 13.96
CA ALA A 113 -12.31 -11.88 13.05
C ALA A 113 -11.58 -13.08 13.67
N VAL A 114 -10.46 -12.83 14.35
CA VAL A 114 -9.68 -13.87 15.07
C VAL A 114 -10.51 -14.46 16.21
N VAL A 115 -11.12 -13.64 17.06
CA VAL A 115 -11.98 -14.13 18.15
C VAL A 115 -13.16 -14.94 17.60
N GLY A 116 -13.80 -14.45 16.54
CA GLY A 116 -14.90 -15.18 15.89
C GLY A 116 -14.46 -16.52 15.28
N HIS A 117 -13.23 -16.62 14.77
CA HIS A 117 -12.68 -17.88 14.29
C HIS A 117 -12.43 -18.86 15.45
N ILE A 118 -11.76 -18.43 16.52
CA ILE A 118 -11.51 -19.25 17.71
C ILE A 118 -12.82 -19.76 18.30
N GLN A 119 -13.84 -18.91 18.42
CA GLN A 119 -15.15 -19.31 18.94
C GLN A 119 -15.81 -20.40 18.09
N ARG A 120 -15.70 -20.31 16.76
CA ARG A 120 -16.21 -21.35 15.86
C ARG A 120 -15.48 -22.68 16.03
N GLU A 121 -14.15 -22.64 16.12
CA GLU A 121 -13.35 -23.85 16.33
C GLU A 121 -13.68 -24.53 17.67
N VAL A 122 -13.78 -23.75 18.75
CA VAL A 122 -14.16 -24.27 20.07
C VAL A 122 -15.56 -24.88 20.05
N HIS A 123 -16.53 -24.21 19.43
CA HIS A 123 -17.89 -24.74 19.29
C HIS A 123 -17.91 -26.04 18.47
N THR A 124 -17.14 -26.09 17.38
CA THR A 124 -17.03 -27.27 16.52
C THR A 124 -16.44 -28.45 17.27
N ILE A 125 -15.35 -28.25 18.00
CA ILE A 125 -14.73 -29.27 18.85
C ILE A 125 -15.70 -29.75 19.92
N PHE A 126 -16.38 -28.83 20.62
CA PHE A 126 -17.35 -29.18 21.65
C PHE A 126 -18.49 -30.06 21.10
N HIS A 127 -19.02 -29.73 19.91
CA HIS A 127 -20.06 -30.52 19.26
C HIS A 127 -19.56 -31.83 18.62
N MET A 128 -18.28 -31.95 18.28
CA MET A 128 -17.68 -33.21 17.79
C MET A 128 -17.31 -34.16 18.93
N VAL A 129 -17.03 -33.64 20.14
CA VAL A 129 -16.60 -34.45 21.30
C VAL A 129 -17.78 -34.94 22.16
N LEU A 130 -18.92 -34.24 22.16
CA LEU A 130 -20.11 -34.69 22.91
C LEU A 130 -20.75 -35.99 22.40
N PRO A 131 -20.82 -36.28 21.08
CA PRO A 131 -21.34 -37.55 20.58
C PRO A 131 -20.45 -38.75 20.95
N SER A 132 -19.14 -38.58 21.09
CA SER A 132 -18.22 -39.69 21.42
C SER A 132 -18.17 -40.02 22.92
N LEU A 133 -18.68 -39.15 23.79
CA LEU A 133 -18.75 -39.38 25.24
C LEU A 133 -20.11 -39.95 25.71
N THR A 134 -21.10 -40.06 24.82
CA THR A 134 -22.44 -40.59 25.15
C THR A 134 -22.63 -42.06 24.77
N GLU A 135 -21.70 -42.68 24.03
CA GLU A 135 -21.74 -44.11 23.68
C GLU A 135 -20.97 -45.04 24.63
N HIS A 136 -20.39 -44.51 25.71
CA HIS A 136 -19.69 -45.30 26.73
C HIS A 136 -20.16 -44.92 28.14
N ASN A 137 -21.38 -45.33 28.47
CA ASN A 137 -21.78 -45.54 29.86
C ASN A 137 -22.55 -46.88 29.92
N PRO A 138 -22.00 -47.94 30.57
CA PRO A 138 -22.62 -49.25 30.64
C PRO A 138 -23.89 -49.29 31.50
#